data_AF-A0A943P743-F1
#
_entry.id   AF-A0A943P743-F1
#
_cell.length_a   1.000
_cell.length_b   1.000
_cell.length_c   1.000
_cell.angle_alpha   90.00
_cell.angle_beta   90.00
_cell.angle_gamma   90.00
#
_symmetry.space_group_name_H-M   'P 1'
#
loop_
_entity.id
_entity.type
_entity.pdbx_description
1 polymer ?
#
loop_
_entity_poly.entity_id
_entity_poly.type
_entity_poly.pdbx_seq_one_letter_code
_entity_poly.pdbx_strand_id
1 'polypeptide(L)'
;MLDESILVSMLSSLVGTLIGGGVTLLATHMTIRHQNELEDMKRKLTLEDDWRQYERENLTRLQEAIQHSMRANAKCYAQMLKHAATGRKSTEWLIDDDDSEAQRQYLEDILLLSARLPGNGLNDAMIMYREKTRRMTLESQNESQLNAAMNELIKQYDVCMALVGEKLRRCIGSYE
;
A
#
# COMPACT_ATOMS: atom_id res chain seq x y z
N MET A 1 -26.02 -80.40 19.21
CA MET A 1 -25.18 -79.52 20.05
C MET A 1 -24.31 -78.66 19.14
N LEU A 2 -24.96 -77.78 18.40
CA LEU A 2 -24.37 -76.62 17.75
C LEU A 2 -25.29 -75.49 18.21
N ASP A 3 -24.75 -74.44 18.83
CA ASP A 3 -25.17 -73.05 18.50
C ASP A 3 -24.75 -71.97 19.50
N GLU A 4 -24.18 -72.26 20.68
CA GLU A 4 -23.78 -71.16 21.56
C GLU A 4 -22.47 -70.47 21.14
N SER A 5 -21.45 -71.24 20.70
CA SER A 5 -20.15 -70.66 20.32
C SER A 5 -20.20 -69.87 19.00
N ILE A 6 -21.08 -70.26 18.08
CA ILE A 6 -21.28 -69.57 16.79
C ILE A 6 -22.00 -68.24 17.01
N LEU A 7 -23.04 -68.22 17.86
CA LEU A 7 -23.77 -67.00 18.22
C LEU A 7 -22.86 -65.98 18.94
N VAL A 8 -22.03 -66.43 19.89
CA VAL A 8 -21.08 -65.55 20.61
C VAL A 8 -20.01 -65.01 19.66
N SER A 9 -19.50 -65.83 18.74
CA SER A 9 -18.53 -65.41 17.73
C SER A 9 -19.12 -64.40 16.73
N MET A 10 -20.34 -64.62 16.26
CA MET A 10 -21.04 -63.70 15.36
C MET A 10 -21.40 -62.38 16.03
N LEU A 11 -21.85 -62.40 17.28
CA LEU A 11 -22.11 -61.19 18.07
C LEU A 11 -20.82 -60.41 18.35
N SER A 12 -19.72 -61.09 18.69
CA SER A 12 -18.42 -60.44 18.89
C SER A 12 -17.89 -59.80 17.60
N SER A 13 -18.07 -60.45 16.45
CA SER A 13 -17.68 -59.93 15.14
C SER A 13 -18.54 -58.73 14.73
N LEU A 14 -19.85 -58.79 15.00
CA LEU A 14 -20.78 -57.68 14.75
C LEU A 14 -20.44 -56.45 15.61
N VAL A 15 -20.17 -56.66 16.91
CA VAL A 15 -19.75 -55.60 17.83
C VAL A 15 -18.39 -55.03 17.41
N GLY A 16 -17.43 -55.87 17.04
CA GLY A 16 -16.13 -55.43 16.52
C GLY A 16 -16.25 -54.59 15.24
N THR A 17 -17.15 -54.96 14.33
CA THR A 17 -17.43 -54.21 13.10
C THR A 17 -18.12 -52.88 13.39
N LEU A 18 -19.08 -52.84 14.33
CA LEU A 18 -19.78 -51.63 14.73
C LEU A 18 -18.83 -50.62 15.41
N ILE A 19 -17.97 -51.11 16.30
CA ILE A 19 -16.93 -50.28 16.96
C ILE A 19 -15.91 -49.79 15.93
N GLY A 20 -15.43 -50.66 15.04
CA GLY A 20 -14.49 -50.29 13.98
C GLY A 20 -15.06 -49.25 13.00
N GLY A 21 -16.32 -49.40 12.60
CA GLY A 21 -17.03 -48.42 11.77
C GLY A 21 -17.22 -47.07 12.46
N GLY A 22 -17.58 -47.08 13.76
CA GLY A 22 -17.72 -45.86 14.56
C GLY A 22 -16.41 -45.08 14.74
N VAL A 23 -15.30 -45.77 15.03
CA VAL A 23 -13.97 -45.16 15.14
C VAL A 23 -13.52 -44.59 13.80
N THR A 24 -13.80 -45.28 12.69
CA THR A 24 -13.48 -44.80 11.34
C THR A 24 -14.20 -43.49 11.03
N LEU A 25 -15.51 -43.41 11.30
CA LEU A 25 -16.28 -42.17 11.08
C LEU A 25 -15.77 -40.99 11.92
N LEU A 26 -15.38 -41.23 13.17
CA LEU A 26 -14.78 -40.20 14.02
C LEU A 26 -13.43 -39.73 13.49
N ALA A 27 -12.56 -40.67 13.08
CA ALA A 27 -11.27 -40.36 12.49
C ALA A 27 -11.43 -39.58 11.17
N THR A 28 -12.37 -39.99 10.31
CA THR A 28 -12.72 -39.26 9.08
C THR A 28 -13.23 -37.85 9.38
N HIS A 29 -14.12 -37.69 10.36
CA HIS A 29 -14.63 -36.38 10.75
C HIS A 29 -13.52 -35.45 11.28
N MET A 30 -12.63 -35.97 12.13
CA MET A 30 -11.45 -35.24 12.62
C MET A 30 -10.50 -34.86 11.47
N THR A 31 -10.32 -35.75 10.49
CA THR A 31 -9.45 -35.53 9.33
C THR A 31 -10.01 -34.44 8.42
N ILE A 32 -11.31 -34.48 8.12
CA ILE A 32 -11.99 -33.45 7.32
C ILE A 32 -11.92 -32.10 8.02
N ARG A 33 -12.16 -32.05 9.34
CA ARG A 33 -12.04 -30.81 10.10
C ARG A 33 -10.62 -30.25 10.04
N HIS A 34 -9.61 -31.08 10.24
CA HIS A 34 -8.22 -30.65 10.18
C HIS A 34 -7.81 -30.20 8.78
N GLN A 35 -8.28 -30.87 7.72
CA GLN A 35 -8.07 -30.45 6.34
C GLN A 35 -8.71 -29.09 6.06
N ASN A 36 -9.94 -28.85 6.51
CA ASN A 36 -10.60 -27.56 6.37
C ASN A 36 -9.83 -26.45 7.11
N GLU A 37 -9.36 -26.70 8.33
CA GLU A 37 -8.55 -25.75 9.09
C GLU A 37 -7.23 -25.41 8.38
N LEU A 38 -6.57 -26.41 7.77
CA LEU A 38 -5.35 -26.20 6.98
C LEU A 38 -5.63 -25.42 5.69
N GLU A 39 -6.73 -25.70 4.98
CA GLU A 39 -7.13 -24.94 3.79
C GLU A 39 -7.44 -23.49 4.12
N ASP A 40 -8.17 -23.23 5.21
CA ASP A 40 -8.47 -21.89 5.67
C ASP A 40 -7.21 -21.12 6.06
N MET A 41 -6.27 -21.78 6.73
CA MET A 41 -4.97 -21.20 7.07
C MET A 41 -4.17 -20.86 5.82
N LYS A 42 -4.15 -21.75 4.82
CA LYS A 42 -3.49 -21.51 3.53
C LYS A 42 -4.09 -20.32 2.81
N ARG A 43 -5.43 -20.21 2.76
CA ARG A 43 -6.13 -19.07 2.14
C ARG A 43 -5.79 -17.75 2.84
N LYS A 44 -5.76 -17.73 4.17
CA LYS A 44 -5.39 -16.53 4.93
C LYS A 44 -3.96 -16.09 4.63
N LEU A 45 -3.01 -17.02 4.60
CA LEU A 45 -1.62 -16.73 4.24
C LEU A 45 -1.50 -16.15 2.83
N THR A 46 -2.19 -16.74 1.84
CA THR A 46 -2.20 -16.22 0.47
C THR A 46 -2.78 -14.80 0.40
N LEU A 47 -3.87 -14.53 1.10
CA LEU A 47 -4.47 -13.18 1.15
C LEU A 47 -3.54 -12.16 1.80
N GLU A 48 -2.82 -12.53 2.84
CA GLU A 48 -1.83 -11.66 3.50
C GLU A 48 -0.65 -11.35 2.57
N ASP A 49 -0.14 -12.35 1.85
CA ASP A 49 0.94 -12.16 0.89
C ASP A 49 0.50 -11.30 -0.30
N ASP A 50 -0.69 -11.53 -0.84
CA ASP A 50 -1.29 -10.71 -1.90
C ASP A 50 -1.46 -9.25 -1.45
N TRP A 51 -1.95 -9.04 -0.22
CA TRP A 51 -2.09 -7.71 0.36
C TRP A 51 -0.75 -6.99 0.53
N ARG A 52 0.27 -7.69 1.04
CA ARG A 52 1.64 -7.14 1.17
C ARG A 52 2.23 -6.79 -0.18
N GLN A 53 2.01 -7.62 -1.20
CA GLN A 53 2.44 -7.30 -2.56
C GLN A 53 1.74 -6.05 -3.08
N TYR A 54 0.42 -5.97 -2.96
CA TYR A 54 -0.36 -4.80 -3.36
C TYR A 54 0.11 -3.52 -2.65
N GLU A 55 0.37 -3.58 -1.34
CA GLU A 55 0.86 -2.43 -0.57
C GLU A 55 2.25 -1.97 -1.07
N ARG A 56 3.19 -2.92 -1.30
CA ARG A 56 4.53 -2.61 -1.83
C ARG A 56 4.46 -1.97 -3.22
N GLU A 57 3.63 -2.48 -4.10
CA GLU A 57 3.48 -1.95 -5.46
C GLU A 57 2.93 -0.52 -5.42
N ASN A 58 1.89 -0.26 -4.61
CA ASN A 58 1.34 1.09 -4.48
C ASN A 58 2.33 2.07 -3.84
N LEU A 59 3.06 1.65 -2.80
CA LEU A 59 4.10 2.49 -2.19
C LEU A 59 5.23 2.82 -3.15
N THR A 60 5.65 1.86 -3.97
CA THR A 60 6.70 2.07 -5.00
C THR A 60 6.23 3.07 -6.04
N ARG A 61 5.00 2.90 -6.56
CA ARG A 61 4.42 3.85 -7.53
C ARG A 61 4.22 5.23 -6.92
N LEU A 62 3.84 5.30 -5.64
CA LEU A 62 3.73 6.58 -4.92
C LEU A 62 5.09 7.26 -4.80
N GLN A 63 6.14 6.51 -4.47
CA GLN A 63 7.51 7.03 -4.42
C GLN A 63 7.93 7.63 -5.77
N GLU A 64 7.68 6.91 -6.86
CA GLU A 64 7.97 7.38 -8.22
C GLU A 64 7.18 8.66 -8.55
N ALA A 65 5.87 8.70 -8.26
CA ALA A 65 5.02 9.86 -8.49
C ALA A 65 5.52 11.10 -7.73
N ILE A 66 5.96 10.94 -6.47
CA ILE A 66 6.55 12.04 -5.67
C ILE A 66 7.85 12.54 -6.30
N GLN A 67 8.73 11.63 -6.74
CA GLN A 67 9.99 12.01 -7.39
C GLN A 67 9.75 12.74 -8.71
N HIS A 68 8.81 12.25 -9.53
CA HIS A 68 8.45 12.89 -10.79
C HIS A 68 7.79 14.25 -10.56
N SER A 69 6.88 14.36 -9.59
CA SER A 69 6.31 15.63 -9.16
C SER A 69 7.39 16.62 -8.74
N MET A 70 8.38 16.21 -7.94
CA MET A 70 9.43 17.10 -7.49
C MET A 70 10.30 17.61 -8.66
N ARG A 71 10.57 16.76 -9.66
CA ARG A 71 11.25 17.18 -10.89
C ARG A 71 10.43 18.20 -11.69
N ALA A 72 9.12 17.98 -11.83
CA ALA A 72 8.22 18.94 -12.48
C ALA A 72 8.17 20.27 -11.71
N ASN A 73 8.05 20.22 -10.38
CA ASN A 73 8.09 21.39 -9.51
C ASN A 73 9.39 22.18 -9.67
N ALA A 74 10.55 21.50 -9.74
CA ALA A 74 11.84 22.14 -9.94
C ALA A 74 11.93 22.86 -11.30
N LYS A 75 11.36 22.28 -12.36
CA LYS A 75 11.27 22.95 -13.66
C LYS A 75 10.39 24.20 -13.61
N CYS A 76 9.19 24.09 -13.04
CA CYS A 76 8.28 25.23 -12.87
C CYS A 76 8.95 26.35 -12.08
N TYR A 77 9.59 25.99 -10.96
CA TYR A 77 10.37 26.92 -10.13
C TYR A 77 11.46 27.63 -10.95
N ALA A 78 12.25 26.91 -11.75
CA ALA A 78 13.31 27.51 -12.56
C ALA A 78 12.76 28.51 -13.60
N GLN A 79 11.60 28.20 -14.21
CA GLN A 79 10.92 29.12 -15.14
C GLN A 79 10.42 30.38 -14.42
N MET A 80 9.75 30.22 -13.28
CA MET A 80 9.26 31.33 -12.46
C MET A 80 10.40 32.21 -11.95
N LEU A 81 11.51 31.61 -11.50
CA LEU A 81 12.69 32.32 -11.05
C LEU A 81 13.33 33.15 -12.18
N LYS A 82 13.38 32.62 -13.40
CA LYS A 82 13.84 33.37 -14.57
C LYS A 82 12.99 34.61 -14.82
N HIS A 83 11.66 34.48 -14.74
CA HIS A 83 10.77 35.65 -14.88
C HIS A 83 10.98 36.65 -13.75
N ALA A 84 11.10 36.18 -12.51
CA ALA A 84 11.38 37.02 -11.33
C ALA A 84 12.69 37.81 -11.50
N ALA A 85 13.77 37.15 -11.93
CA ALA A 85 15.08 37.77 -12.17
C ALA A 85 15.05 38.84 -13.27
N THR A 86 14.14 38.70 -14.26
CA THR A 86 13.90 39.74 -15.29
C THR A 86 13.02 40.89 -14.81
N GLY A 87 12.60 40.90 -13.53
CA GLY A 87 11.77 41.95 -12.95
C GLY A 87 10.29 41.89 -13.37
N ARG A 88 9.85 40.77 -13.98
CA ARG A 88 8.45 40.59 -14.38
C ARG A 88 7.56 40.42 -13.15
N LYS A 89 6.31 40.90 -13.26
CA LYS A 89 5.31 40.71 -12.21
C LYS A 89 4.90 39.24 -12.15
N SER A 90 4.50 38.76 -10.98
CA SER A 90 4.08 37.36 -10.79
C SER A 90 2.93 36.93 -11.70
N THR A 91 2.04 37.84 -12.06
CA THR A 91 0.96 37.61 -13.03
C THR A 91 1.44 37.32 -14.45
N GLU A 92 2.71 37.59 -14.75
CA GLU A 92 3.34 37.41 -16.06
C GLU A 92 4.28 36.21 -16.08
N TRP A 93 4.36 35.46 -14.97
CA TRP A 93 5.21 34.27 -14.86
C TRP A 93 4.51 33.10 -15.55
N LEU A 94 4.71 32.99 -16.85
CA LEU A 94 4.18 31.90 -17.65
C LEU A 94 5.06 30.67 -17.45
N ILE A 95 4.43 29.58 -17.01
CA ILE A 95 4.99 28.23 -17.01
C ILE A 95 4.52 27.58 -18.32
N ASP A 96 5.40 26.84 -18.96
CA ASP A 96 5.06 26.02 -20.12
C ASP A 96 3.86 25.09 -19.84
N ASP A 97 2.91 25.04 -20.78
CA ASP A 97 1.65 24.30 -20.59
C ASP A 97 1.89 22.80 -20.37
N ASP A 98 2.86 22.20 -21.07
CA ASP A 98 3.17 20.77 -20.93
C ASP A 98 3.78 20.48 -19.55
N ASP A 99 4.67 21.36 -19.06
CA ASP A 99 5.26 21.22 -17.73
C ASP A 99 4.21 21.45 -16.61
N SER A 100 3.28 22.39 -16.81
CA SER A 100 2.15 22.64 -15.90
C SER A 100 1.20 21.45 -15.83
N GLU A 101 0.86 20.86 -16.98
CA GLU A 101 -0.01 19.70 -17.07
C GLU A 101 0.66 18.45 -16.48
N ALA A 102 1.96 18.25 -16.74
CA ALA A 102 2.73 17.17 -16.11
C ALA A 102 2.75 17.31 -14.58
N GLN A 103 2.96 18.52 -14.06
CA GLN A 103 2.88 18.78 -12.62
C GLN A 103 1.49 18.42 -12.08
N ARG A 104 0.42 18.86 -12.75
CA ARG A 104 -0.96 18.57 -12.36
C ARG A 104 -1.21 17.06 -12.29
N GLN A 105 -0.81 16.31 -13.32
CA GLN A 105 -0.97 14.87 -13.38
C GLN A 105 -0.25 14.15 -12.23
N TYR A 106 1.01 14.51 -11.94
CA TYR A 106 1.72 13.86 -10.84
C TYR A 106 1.11 14.16 -9.47
N LEU A 107 0.57 15.37 -9.25
CA LEU A 107 -0.14 15.68 -8.00
C LEU A 107 -1.46 14.91 -7.86
N GLU A 108 -2.11 14.60 -8.97
CA GLU A 108 -3.31 13.73 -9.02
C GLU A 108 -2.93 12.27 -8.72
N ASP A 109 -1.87 11.76 -9.34
CA ASP A 109 -1.36 10.41 -9.08
C ASP A 109 -1.00 10.22 -7.60
N ILE A 110 -0.32 11.21 -6.99
CA ILE A 110 -0.01 11.20 -5.55
C ILE A 110 -1.28 11.09 -4.71
N LEU A 111 -2.33 11.86 -5.03
CA LEU A 111 -3.60 11.82 -4.31
C LEU A 111 -4.26 10.45 -4.41
N LEU A 112 -4.32 9.87 -5.61
CA LEU A 112 -4.95 8.58 -5.84
C LEU A 112 -4.17 7.42 -5.21
N LEU A 113 -2.85 7.43 -5.32
CA LEU A 113 -1.99 6.37 -4.78
C LEU A 113 -1.94 6.41 -3.25
N SER A 114 -1.90 7.61 -2.66
CA SER A 114 -1.92 7.76 -1.20
C SER A 114 -3.26 7.29 -0.61
N ALA A 115 -4.39 7.62 -1.23
CA ALA A 115 -5.72 7.18 -0.79
C ALA A 115 -5.90 5.64 -0.75
N ARG A 116 -5.12 4.89 -1.53
CA ARG A 116 -5.15 3.41 -1.54
C ARG A 116 -4.38 2.78 -0.38
N LEU A 117 -3.55 3.55 0.30
CA LEU A 117 -2.68 3.06 1.35
C LEU A 117 -3.28 3.32 2.74
N PRO A 118 -3.19 2.36 3.67
CA PRO A 118 -3.69 2.55 5.02
C PRO A 118 -2.79 3.50 5.82
N GLY A 119 -3.40 4.40 6.60
CA GLY A 119 -2.73 5.27 7.57
C GLY A 119 -2.88 6.76 7.27
N ASN A 120 -3.34 7.51 8.27
CA ASN A 120 -3.56 8.96 8.20
C ASN A 120 -2.26 9.75 7.97
N GLY A 121 -1.17 9.42 8.66
CA GLY A 121 0.06 10.22 8.62
C GLY A 121 0.71 10.32 7.22
N LEU A 122 0.61 9.28 6.39
CA LEU A 122 1.10 9.34 5.01
C LEU A 122 0.21 10.26 4.16
N ASN A 123 -1.11 10.11 4.28
CA ASN A 123 -2.07 10.94 3.55
C ASN A 123 -1.95 12.41 3.95
N ASP A 124 -1.82 12.70 5.24
CA ASP A 124 -1.62 14.05 5.76
C ASP A 124 -0.34 14.67 5.19
N ALA A 125 0.77 13.91 5.13
CA ALA A 125 2.01 14.36 4.51
C ALA A 125 1.84 14.65 3.01
N MET A 126 1.07 13.84 2.27
CA MET A 126 0.78 14.08 0.86
C MET A 126 -0.11 15.31 0.63
N ILE A 127 -1.10 15.54 1.50
CA ILE A 127 -1.92 16.76 1.49
C ILE A 127 -1.02 17.97 1.70
N MET A 128 -0.13 17.93 2.69
CA MET A 128 0.81 19.01 2.97
C MET A 128 1.77 19.25 1.79
N TYR A 129 2.28 18.19 1.15
CA TYR A 129 3.13 18.31 -0.04
C TYR A 129 2.42 19.03 -1.20
N ARG A 130 1.16 18.69 -1.46
CA ARG A 130 0.33 19.37 -2.48
C ARG A 130 0.11 20.83 -2.12
N GLU A 131 -0.16 21.13 -0.86
CA GLU A 131 -0.32 22.51 -0.38
C GLU A 131 0.97 23.33 -0.51
N LYS A 132 2.14 22.76 -0.19
CA LYS A 132 3.43 23.42 -0.41
C LYS A 132 3.73 23.65 -1.89
N THR A 133 3.35 22.70 -2.74
CA THR A 133 3.48 22.86 -4.20
C THR A 133 2.63 24.04 -4.68
N ARG A 134 1.38 24.13 -4.23
CA ARG A 134 0.44 25.21 -4.54
C ARG A 134 0.97 26.59 -4.13
N ARG A 135 1.55 26.70 -2.93
CA ARG A 135 2.17 27.95 -2.43
C ARG A 135 3.30 28.42 -3.34
N MET A 136 4.16 27.48 -3.74
CA MET A 136 5.25 27.76 -4.65
C MET A 136 4.73 28.22 -6.02
N THR A 137 3.82 27.47 -6.67
CA THR A 137 3.40 27.77 -8.05
C THR A 137 2.40 28.91 -8.18
N LEU A 138 1.42 29.02 -7.27
CA LEU A 138 0.28 29.91 -7.45
C LEU A 138 0.27 31.12 -6.53
N GLU A 139 0.89 31.03 -5.35
CA GLU A 139 0.79 32.09 -4.34
C GLU A 139 2.04 32.97 -4.24
N SER A 140 3.16 32.53 -4.81
CA SER A 140 4.41 33.27 -4.74
C SER A 140 4.36 34.51 -5.64
N GLN A 141 4.56 35.70 -5.05
CA GLN A 141 4.42 36.97 -5.77
C GLN A 141 5.75 37.64 -6.12
N ASN A 142 6.84 37.18 -5.52
CA ASN A 142 8.18 37.69 -5.74
C ASN A 142 9.22 36.59 -5.50
N GLU A 143 10.46 36.85 -5.90
CA GLU A 143 11.58 35.91 -5.81
C GLU A 143 11.80 35.39 -4.38
N SER A 144 11.73 36.26 -3.37
CA SER A 144 11.92 35.88 -1.96
C SER A 144 10.85 34.89 -1.49
N GLN A 145 9.58 35.16 -1.80
CA GLN A 145 8.47 34.25 -1.50
C GLN A 145 8.60 32.93 -2.25
N LEU A 146 8.97 32.97 -3.54
CA LEU A 146 9.16 31.78 -4.36
C LEU A 146 10.27 30.88 -3.78
N ASN A 147 11.40 31.47 -3.39
CA ASN A 147 12.53 30.76 -2.78
C ASN A 147 12.14 30.17 -1.40
N ALA A 148 11.41 30.94 -0.58
CA ALA A 148 10.92 30.44 0.71
C ALA A 148 9.95 29.26 0.52
N ALA A 149 8.99 29.37 -0.40
CA ALA A 149 8.02 28.32 -0.69
C ALA A 149 8.69 27.05 -1.26
N MET A 150 9.68 27.21 -2.15
CA MET A 150 10.45 26.08 -2.68
C MET A 150 11.26 25.38 -1.58
N ASN A 151 11.87 26.13 -0.66
CA ASN A 151 12.57 25.55 0.49
C ASN A 151 11.63 24.77 1.42
N GLU A 152 10.41 25.27 1.64
CA GLU A 152 9.39 24.52 2.39
C GLU A 152 8.95 23.24 1.67
N LEU A 153 8.81 23.30 0.33
CA LEU A 153 8.46 22.14 -0.48
C LEU A 153 9.55 21.07 -0.44
N ILE A 154 10.83 21.44 -0.52
CA ILE A 154 11.96 20.50 -0.40
C ILE A 154 11.93 19.78 0.96
N LYS A 155 11.72 20.52 2.06
CA LYS A 155 11.59 19.91 3.39
C LYS A 155 10.42 18.93 3.45
N GLN A 156 9.29 19.29 2.85
CA GLN A 156 8.12 18.41 2.82
C GLN A 156 8.33 17.18 1.93
N TYR A 157 9.07 17.32 0.82
CA TYR A 157 9.50 16.21 -0.03
C TYR A 157 10.31 15.20 0.79
N ASP A 158 11.28 15.66 1.58
CA ASP A 158 12.10 14.78 2.42
C ASP A 158 11.24 14.01 3.44
N VAL A 159 10.26 14.68 4.06
CA VAL A 159 9.29 14.05 4.96
C VAL A 159 8.49 12.96 4.24
N CYS A 160 7.95 13.27 3.06
CA CYS A 160 7.20 12.31 2.24
C CYS A 160 8.05 11.08 1.89
N MET A 161 9.28 11.29 1.42
CA MET A 161 10.20 10.21 1.04
C MET A 161 10.60 9.35 2.26
N ALA A 162 10.80 9.96 3.42
CA ALA A 162 11.09 9.24 4.66
C ALA A 162 9.95 8.32 5.07
N LEU A 163 8.70 8.82 5.04
CA LEU A 163 7.51 8.04 5.40
C LEU A 163 7.24 6.89 4.43
N VAL A 164 7.36 7.15 3.12
CA VAL A 164 7.22 6.10 2.09
C VAL A 164 8.31 5.05 2.26
N GLY A 165 9.56 5.48 2.45
CA GLY A 165 10.69 4.56 2.68
C GLY A 165 10.55 3.73 3.95
N GLU A 166 10.02 4.30 5.03
CA GLU A 166 9.73 3.57 6.26
C GLU A 166 8.67 2.49 6.04
N LYS A 167 7.55 2.84 5.39
CA LYS A 167 6.49 1.88 5.06
C LYS A 167 7.00 0.76 4.15
N LEU A 168 7.76 1.10 3.10
CA LEU A 168 8.38 0.10 2.22
C LEU A 168 9.28 -0.88 2.98
N ARG A 169 10.11 -0.38 3.91
CA ARG A 169 10.95 -1.25 4.77
C ARG A 169 10.11 -2.18 5.63
N ARG A 170 9.01 -1.70 6.21
CA ARG A 170 8.08 -2.54 7.00
C ARG A 170 7.43 -3.63 6.15
N CYS A 171 7.12 -3.36 4.88
CA CYS A 171 6.57 -4.37 3.97
C CYS A 171 7.59 -5.43 3.51
N ILE A 172 8.89 -5.21 3.74
CA ILE A 172 9.97 -6.17 3.45
C ILE A 172 10.36 -6.92 4.74
N GLY A 173 10.30 -6.25 5.89
CA GLY A 173 10.85 -6.72 7.18
C GLY A 173 9.97 -7.64 8.01
N SER A 174 8.86 -8.18 7.50
CA SER A 174 8.01 -9.14 8.24
C SER A 174 8.40 -10.61 8.00
N TYR A 175 9.70 -10.91 8.12
CA TYR A 175 10.27 -12.26 8.27
C TYR A 175 11.14 -12.30 9.54
N GLU A 176 10.54 -12.08 10.70
CA GLU A 176 11.05 -12.52 12.01
C GLU A 176 9.90 -13.08 12.84
#